data_AF-A0A9E6E1W2-F1
#
_entry.id   AF-A0A9E6E1W2-F1
#
_cell.length_a   1.000
_cell.length_b   1.000
_cell.length_c   1.000
_cell.angle_alpha   90.00
_cell.angle_beta   90.00
_cell.angle_gamma   90.00
#
_symmetry.space_group_name_H-M   'P 1'
#
loop_
_entity.id
_entity.type
_entity.pdbx_description
1 polymer ?
#
loop_
_entity_poly.entity_id
_entity_poly.type
_entity_poly.pdbx_seq_one_letter_code
_entity_poly.pdbx_strand_id
1 'polypeptide(L)'
;MKALFVTTLMFIPTSYAMASAPTVDTGFGEVYVDDTGKSLYTFAKDPIGKSVCKGDCEALWPPLLAEGRNSMQFVGQTGFSQIVRADGAKQWALEGKPLYRWVKDNQPGDITGAGVKGVWPLARADDVTIKLFNDGTRRFLVDGGNQTLYTFDKDSTNQSVCYGDCEVKWPPAYVDSELTEKGIENLKLTGGFGVTQRSDNSYQWTFEGKPLYRWFKDQNPGDTSGDGVKNVWHLVTQ
;
A
#
# COMPACT_ATOMS: atom_id res chain seq x y z
N MET A 1 73.25 16.00 -7.03
CA MET A 1 71.94 16.66 -6.86
C MET A 1 70.96 16.02 -7.83
N LYS A 2 70.08 15.12 -7.35
CA LYS A 2 68.98 14.55 -8.14
C LYS A 2 67.70 14.99 -7.45
N ALA A 3 66.93 15.85 -8.10
CA ALA A 3 65.63 16.31 -7.60
C ALA A 3 64.59 15.22 -7.85
N LEU A 4 63.99 14.69 -6.79
CA LEU A 4 62.80 13.84 -6.88
C LEU A 4 61.58 14.75 -7.07
N PHE A 5 60.91 14.62 -8.21
CA PHE A 5 59.56 15.17 -8.41
C PHE A 5 58.55 14.19 -7.83
N VAL A 6 57.83 14.63 -6.80
CA VAL A 6 56.67 13.92 -6.23
C VAL A 6 55.43 14.40 -6.99
N THR A 7 54.95 13.60 -7.93
CA THR A 7 53.70 13.84 -8.65
C THR A 7 52.53 13.41 -7.77
N THR A 8 51.80 14.39 -7.22
CA THR A 8 50.59 14.15 -6.45
C THR A 8 49.44 13.82 -7.41
N LEU A 9 48.99 12.56 -7.46
CA LEU A 9 47.75 12.19 -8.14
C LEU A 9 46.55 12.75 -7.36
N MET A 10 45.81 13.70 -7.95
CA MET A 10 44.49 14.08 -7.47
C MET A 10 43.49 12.98 -7.83
N PHE A 11 42.99 12.26 -6.81
CA PHE A 11 41.79 11.44 -6.93
C PHE A 11 40.57 12.35 -6.90
N ILE A 12 39.86 12.48 -8.03
CA ILE A 12 38.54 13.11 -8.07
C ILE A 12 37.54 12.03 -7.63
N PRO A 13 36.86 12.15 -6.48
CA PRO A 13 35.82 11.21 -6.12
C PRO A 13 34.65 11.41 -7.10
N THR A 14 34.41 10.41 -7.94
CA THR A 14 33.16 10.32 -8.71
C THR A 14 32.02 10.14 -7.72
N SER A 15 31.31 11.23 -7.43
CA SER A 15 30.11 11.20 -6.59
C SER A 15 29.01 10.48 -7.37
N TYR A 16 28.85 9.18 -7.14
CA TYR A 16 27.65 8.47 -7.56
C TYR A 16 26.48 9.02 -6.75
N ALA A 17 25.61 9.79 -7.39
CA ALA A 17 24.31 10.10 -6.80
C ALA A 17 23.58 8.77 -6.61
N MET A 18 23.40 8.35 -5.36
CA MET A 18 22.55 7.21 -5.03
C MET A 18 21.15 7.55 -5.54
N ALA A 19 20.64 6.77 -6.49
CA ALA A 19 19.24 6.89 -6.89
C ALA A 19 18.37 6.71 -5.64
N SER A 20 17.40 7.58 -5.43
CA SER A 20 16.41 7.40 -4.36
C SER A 20 15.73 6.06 -4.55
N ALA A 21 15.54 5.30 -3.45
CA ALA A 21 14.82 4.04 -3.50
C ALA A 21 13.43 4.27 -4.14
N PRO A 22 12.97 3.37 -5.03
CA PRO A 22 11.68 3.52 -5.70
C PRO A 22 10.49 3.26 -4.76
N THR A 23 10.76 2.93 -3.49
CA THR A 23 9.79 2.53 -2.48
C THR A 23 10.12 3.11 -1.10
N VAL A 24 9.12 3.17 -0.21
CA VAL A 24 9.27 3.55 1.20
C VAL A 24 8.30 2.74 2.06
N ASP A 25 8.75 2.29 3.24
CA ASP A 25 7.86 1.70 4.26
C ASP A 25 7.15 2.83 5.04
N THR A 26 5.83 2.76 5.09
CA THR A 26 4.96 3.78 5.69
C THR A 26 4.39 3.37 7.05
N GLY A 27 4.77 2.19 7.56
CA GLY A 27 4.12 1.56 8.71
C GLY A 27 2.75 0.95 8.39
N PHE A 28 2.18 1.25 7.23
CA PHE A 28 0.96 0.64 6.67
C PHE A 28 1.24 -0.04 5.33
N GLY A 29 2.48 -0.45 5.14
CA GLY A 29 2.99 -1.12 3.96
C GLY A 29 4.06 -0.32 3.27
N GLU A 30 4.84 -1.03 2.46
CA GLU A 30 5.78 -0.46 1.53
C GLU A 30 5.05 -0.01 0.27
N VAL A 31 5.32 1.21 -0.17
CA VAL A 31 4.64 1.83 -1.30
C VAL A 31 5.64 2.37 -2.29
N TYR A 32 5.29 2.34 -3.57
CA TYR A 32 6.06 3.03 -4.59
C TYR A 32 5.97 4.54 -4.40
N VAL A 33 7.06 5.24 -4.71
CA VAL A 33 7.17 6.70 -4.58
C VAL A 33 7.60 7.37 -5.89
N ASP A 34 7.38 8.68 -6.03
CA ASP A 34 7.94 9.48 -7.13
C ASP A 34 9.43 9.82 -6.92
N ASP A 35 10.04 10.56 -7.86
CA ASP A 35 11.43 11.04 -7.80
C ASP A 35 11.76 11.95 -6.61
N THR A 36 10.76 12.33 -5.81
CA THR A 36 10.91 13.12 -4.58
C THR A 36 10.49 12.37 -3.32
N GLY A 37 10.17 11.07 -3.43
CA GLY A 37 9.77 10.23 -2.30
C GLY A 37 8.29 10.33 -1.94
N LYS A 38 7.44 10.99 -2.74
CA LYS A 38 5.99 11.05 -2.50
C LYS A 38 5.34 9.73 -2.81
N SER A 39 4.53 9.21 -1.89
CA SER A 39 3.78 7.99 -2.10
C SER A 39 2.86 8.09 -3.31
N LEU A 40 2.79 6.99 -4.06
CA LEU A 40 1.96 6.87 -5.25
C LEU A 40 0.67 6.13 -4.93
N TYR A 41 -0.34 6.44 -5.73
CA TYR A 41 -1.70 5.91 -5.58
C TYR A 41 -2.20 5.41 -6.92
N THR A 42 -3.14 4.47 -6.87
CA THR A 42 -3.98 4.14 -8.03
C THR A 42 -5.40 4.64 -7.78
N PHE A 43 -6.21 4.71 -8.84
CA PHE A 43 -7.61 5.09 -8.73
C PHE A 43 -8.51 3.89 -9.02
N ALA A 44 -9.31 3.46 -8.05
CA ALA A 44 -10.15 2.27 -8.20
C ALA A 44 -11.16 2.38 -9.36
N LYS A 45 -11.56 3.60 -9.73
CA LYS A 45 -12.49 3.86 -10.83
C LYS A 45 -11.82 3.87 -12.21
N ASP A 46 -10.50 3.88 -12.27
CA ASP A 46 -9.79 3.78 -13.55
C ASP A 46 -9.90 2.35 -14.09
N PRO A 47 -10.36 2.14 -15.34
CA PRO A 47 -10.15 0.87 -16.01
C PRO A 47 -8.65 0.66 -16.32
N ILE A 48 -8.28 -0.59 -16.59
CA ILE A 48 -6.91 -0.91 -17.02
C ILE A 48 -6.56 -0.13 -18.28
N GLY A 49 -5.37 0.46 -18.31
CA GLY A 49 -4.83 1.16 -19.48
C GLY A 49 -5.39 2.57 -19.70
N LYS A 50 -6.26 3.10 -18.82
CA LYS A 50 -6.91 4.40 -19.04
C LYS A 50 -7.25 5.13 -17.74
N SER A 51 -6.88 6.41 -17.69
CA SER A 51 -7.31 7.35 -16.66
C SER A 51 -8.68 7.94 -16.98
N VAL A 52 -9.59 7.94 -16.00
CA VAL A 52 -10.84 8.73 -16.01
C VAL A 52 -10.73 9.98 -15.13
N CYS A 53 -9.62 10.17 -14.40
CA CYS A 53 -9.34 11.34 -13.57
C CYS A 53 -8.91 12.54 -14.43
N LYS A 54 -9.75 13.57 -14.48
CA LYS A 54 -9.59 14.81 -15.25
C LYS A 54 -10.17 16.03 -14.50
N GLY A 55 -9.76 17.25 -14.84
CA GLY A 55 -10.27 18.48 -14.24
C GLY A 55 -9.97 18.58 -12.75
N ASP A 56 -10.98 18.81 -11.90
CA ASP A 56 -10.77 18.91 -10.45
C ASP A 56 -10.15 17.64 -9.84
N CYS A 57 -10.38 16.48 -10.47
CA CYS A 57 -9.76 15.24 -10.03
C CYS A 57 -8.24 15.29 -10.15
N GLU A 58 -7.70 15.68 -11.31
CA GLU A 58 -6.24 15.73 -11.53
C GLU A 58 -5.57 16.91 -10.82
N ALA A 59 -6.32 17.97 -10.49
CA ALA A 59 -5.82 19.05 -9.65
C ALA A 59 -5.53 18.57 -8.21
N LEU A 60 -6.36 17.67 -7.69
CA LEU A 60 -6.18 17.06 -6.36
C LEU A 60 -5.28 15.82 -6.40
N TRP A 61 -5.33 15.07 -7.50
CA TRP A 61 -4.59 13.85 -7.75
C TRP A 61 -3.71 14.00 -9.00
N PRO A 62 -2.60 14.75 -8.94
CA PRO A 62 -1.76 14.96 -10.12
C PRO A 62 -1.25 13.65 -10.69
N PRO A 63 -1.37 13.40 -12.01
CA PRO A 63 -0.83 12.19 -12.62
C PRO A 63 0.68 12.13 -12.46
N LEU A 64 1.22 10.92 -12.30
CA LEU A 64 2.65 10.69 -12.40
C LEU A 64 3.04 10.56 -13.88
N LEU A 65 3.34 11.70 -14.50
CA LEU A 65 3.75 11.75 -15.90
C LEU A 65 5.13 11.11 -16.08
N ALA A 66 5.27 10.32 -17.15
CA ALA A 66 6.51 9.65 -17.53
C ALA A 66 7.43 10.59 -18.31
N GLU A 67 7.80 11.69 -17.68
CA GLU A 67 8.59 12.78 -18.26
C GLU A 67 9.56 13.39 -17.23
N GLY A 68 10.47 14.25 -17.70
CA GLY A 68 11.44 14.92 -16.83
C GLY A 68 12.22 13.93 -15.97
N ARG A 69 12.28 14.18 -14.66
CA ARG A 69 12.95 13.31 -13.68
C ARG A 69 12.28 11.94 -13.51
N ASN A 70 11.01 11.80 -13.87
CA ASN A 70 10.27 10.53 -13.79
C ASN A 70 10.33 9.71 -15.10
N SER A 71 10.96 10.22 -16.17
CA SER A 71 10.97 9.56 -17.49
C SER A 71 11.49 8.12 -17.48
N MET A 72 12.43 7.79 -16.59
CA MET A 72 13.06 6.48 -16.50
C MET A 72 12.72 5.72 -15.20
N GLN A 73 11.82 6.26 -14.37
CA GLN A 73 11.67 5.83 -12.97
C GLN A 73 11.38 4.32 -12.81
N PHE A 74 10.51 3.78 -13.67
CA PHE A 74 10.08 2.38 -13.59
C PHE A 74 10.42 1.57 -14.85
N VAL A 75 11.36 2.04 -15.68
CA VAL A 75 11.75 1.33 -16.90
C VAL A 75 12.35 -0.03 -16.55
N GLY A 76 11.81 -1.08 -17.17
CA GLY A 76 12.28 -2.47 -16.98
C GLY A 76 11.81 -3.12 -15.68
N GLN A 77 11.03 -2.42 -14.84
CA GLN A 77 10.44 -3.01 -13.64
C GLN A 77 9.16 -3.78 -14.00
N THR A 78 9.04 -5.00 -13.49
CA THR A 78 7.85 -5.84 -13.68
C THR A 78 6.60 -5.13 -13.15
N GLY A 79 5.48 -5.28 -13.86
CA GLY A 79 4.20 -4.66 -13.49
C GLY A 79 4.04 -3.21 -13.95
N PHE A 80 5.13 -2.51 -14.27
CA PHE A 80 5.06 -1.13 -14.72
C PHE A 80 4.88 -1.00 -16.23
N SER A 81 4.03 -0.05 -16.61
CA SER A 81 3.76 0.32 -18.00
C SER A 81 3.47 1.82 -18.11
N GLN A 82 3.25 2.30 -19.33
CA GLN A 82 2.83 3.68 -19.58
C GLN A 82 1.52 3.67 -20.34
N ILE A 83 0.56 4.47 -19.87
CA ILE A 83 -0.66 4.77 -20.63
C ILE A 83 -0.50 6.09 -21.38
N VAL A 84 -1.23 6.26 -22.47
CA VAL A 84 -1.35 7.54 -23.16
C VAL A 84 -2.66 8.20 -22.72
N ARG A 85 -2.56 9.37 -22.11
CA ARG A 85 -3.70 10.19 -21.68
C ARG A 85 -4.38 10.84 -22.89
N ALA A 86 -5.59 11.37 -22.70
CA ALA A 86 -6.38 12.00 -23.76
C ALA A 86 -5.73 13.26 -24.34
N ASP A 87 -4.90 13.94 -23.55
CA ASP A 87 -4.07 15.10 -23.96
C ASP A 87 -2.77 14.70 -24.67
N GLY A 88 -2.50 13.40 -24.82
CA GLY A 88 -1.28 12.86 -25.42
C GLY A 88 -0.12 12.64 -24.44
N ALA A 89 -0.23 13.08 -23.19
CA ALA A 89 0.81 12.87 -22.19
C ALA A 89 0.92 11.39 -21.81
N LYS A 90 2.14 10.93 -21.51
CA LYS A 90 2.37 9.57 -21.01
C LYS A 90 2.35 9.57 -19.49
N GLN A 91 1.60 8.65 -18.89
CA GLN A 91 1.50 8.48 -17.44
C GLN A 91 1.92 7.07 -17.06
N TRP A 92 2.71 6.95 -15.99
CA TRP A 92 3.08 5.66 -15.45
C TRP A 92 1.87 4.91 -14.91
N ALA A 93 1.89 3.59 -15.02
CA ALA A 93 0.86 2.70 -14.52
C ALA A 93 1.48 1.46 -13.86
N LEU A 94 0.90 1.00 -12.77
CA LEU A 94 1.24 -0.24 -12.07
C LEU A 94 0.13 -1.26 -12.31
N GLU A 95 0.48 -2.43 -12.83
CA GLU A 95 -0.45 -3.45 -13.30
C GLU A 95 -1.55 -2.86 -14.21
N GLY A 96 -1.13 -1.92 -15.06
CA GLY A 96 -1.99 -1.19 -15.97
C GLY A 96 -2.94 -0.16 -15.32
N LYS A 97 -2.92 0.01 -13.99
CA LYS A 97 -3.63 1.08 -13.29
C LYS A 97 -2.80 2.37 -13.26
N PRO A 98 -3.32 3.52 -13.74
CA PRO A 98 -2.55 4.77 -13.76
C PRO A 98 -2.12 5.22 -12.36
N LEU A 99 -0.90 5.76 -12.26
CA LEU A 99 -0.31 6.22 -11.01
C LEU A 99 -0.48 7.72 -10.80
N TYR A 100 -0.80 8.10 -9.57
CA TYR A 100 -1.08 9.46 -9.17
C TYR A 100 -0.30 9.83 -7.92
N ARG A 101 -0.12 11.13 -7.74
CA ARG A 101 0.32 11.76 -6.49
C ARG A 101 -0.88 12.36 -5.78
N TRP A 102 -0.71 12.71 -4.51
CA TRP A 102 -1.73 13.41 -3.74
C TRP A 102 -1.23 14.79 -3.33
N VAL A 103 -2.04 15.83 -3.58
CA VAL A 103 -1.65 17.23 -3.39
C VAL A 103 -1.33 17.59 -1.93
N LYS A 104 -1.81 16.82 -0.94
CA LYS A 104 -1.54 17.09 0.48
C LYS A 104 -0.38 16.29 1.07
N ASP A 105 0.28 15.43 0.29
CA ASP A 105 1.50 14.77 0.75
C ASP A 105 2.67 15.75 0.64
N ASN A 106 3.23 16.14 1.79
CA ASN A 106 4.22 17.23 1.93
C ASN A 106 5.62 16.74 2.29
N GLN A 107 5.75 15.53 2.84
CA GLN A 107 7.02 14.84 3.07
C GLN A 107 7.13 13.51 2.30
N PRO A 108 8.34 12.97 2.11
CA PRO A 108 8.52 11.60 1.64
C PRO A 108 7.81 10.60 2.57
N GLY A 109 7.12 9.63 1.99
CA GLY A 109 6.36 8.62 2.75
C GLY A 109 5.02 9.08 3.35
N ASP A 110 4.63 10.34 3.14
CA ASP A 110 3.27 10.78 3.49
C ASP A 110 2.24 9.96 2.70
N ILE A 111 1.24 9.44 3.41
CA ILE A 111 0.13 8.66 2.84
C ILE A 111 -1.23 9.31 3.11
N THR A 112 -1.29 10.64 3.15
CA THR A 112 -2.50 11.37 3.56
C THR A 112 -3.66 11.22 2.55
N GLY A 113 -3.38 10.77 1.34
CA GLY A 113 -4.38 10.43 0.32
C GLY A 113 -4.98 9.03 0.49
N ALA A 114 -4.36 8.16 1.30
CA ALA A 114 -4.73 6.76 1.35
C ALA A 114 -6.20 6.58 1.76
N GLY A 115 -6.93 5.82 0.94
CA GLY A 115 -8.31 5.44 1.21
C GLY A 115 -9.34 6.55 1.03
N VAL A 116 -8.99 7.75 0.54
CA VAL A 116 -9.95 8.85 0.34
C VAL A 116 -11.19 8.34 -0.41
N LYS A 117 -12.37 8.44 0.22
CA LYS A 117 -13.66 7.96 -0.31
C LYS A 117 -13.67 6.45 -0.67
N GLY A 118 -12.75 5.66 -0.12
CA GLY A 118 -12.61 4.23 -0.38
C GLY A 118 -12.12 3.85 -1.80
N VAL A 119 -11.61 4.82 -2.57
CA VAL A 119 -11.28 4.61 -4.00
C VAL A 119 -9.86 4.98 -4.39
N TRP A 120 -9.04 5.42 -3.45
CA TRP A 120 -7.64 5.80 -3.66
C TRP A 120 -6.70 4.91 -2.85
N PRO A 121 -6.53 3.63 -3.23
CA PRO A 121 -5.55 2.76 -2.58
C PRO A 121 -4.11 3.20 -2.90
N LEU A 122 -3.21 2.91 -1.97
CA LEU A 122 -1.77 3.06 -2.17
C LEU A 122 -1.29 2.14 -3.30
N ALA A 123 -0.33 2.60 -4.09
CA ALA A 123 0.40 1.76 -5.03
C ALA A 123 1.44 0.96 -4.24
N ARG A 124 1.02 -0.20 -3.70
CA ARG A 124 1.84 -1.03 -2.81
C ARG A 124 2.97 -1.73 -3.56
N ALA A 125 4.11 -1.89 -2.90
CA ALA A 125 5.32 -2.53 -3.42
C ALA A 125 5.60 -3.90 -2.77
N ASP A 126 4.59 -4.46 -2.13
CA ASP A 126 4.59 -5.69 -1.34
C ASP A 126 3.22 -6.39 -1.47
N ASP A 127 3.07 -7.60 -0.91
CA ASP A 127 1.98 -8.53 -1.25
C ASP A 127 0.72 -8.42 -0.37
N VAL A 128 0.58 -7.40 0.47
CA VAL A 128 -0.61 -7.23 1.32
C VAL A 128 -1.78 -6.64 0.52
N THR A 129 -2.94 -7.30 0.61
CA THR A 129 -4.19 -6.87 -0.06
C THR A 129 -5.12 -6.05 0.84
N ILE A 130 -4.77 -5.91 2.12
CA ILE A 130 -5.42 -5.00 3.05
C ILE A 130 -5.16 -3.55 2.65
N LYS A 131 -6.22 -2.74 2.69
CA LYS A 131 -6.20 -1.33 2.27
C LYS A 131 -6.58 -0.43 3.44
N LEU A 132 -6.32 0.86 3.26
CA LEU A 132 -6.90 1.90 4.09
C LEU A 132 -8.20 2.42 3.46
N PHE A 133 -9.18 2.69 4.29
CA PHE A 133 -10.42 3.38 3.95
C PHE A 133 -10.50 4.69 4.74
N ASN A 134 -10.92 5.77 4.12
CA ASN A 134 -11.09 7.08 4.75
C ASN A 134 -12.53 7.56 4.54
N ASP A 135 -13.28 7.64 5.65
CA ASP A 135 -14.69 8.06 5.69
C ASP A 135 -14.87 9.60 5.76
N GLY A 136 -13.77 10.35 5.76
CA GLY A 136 -13.72 11.80 5.92
C GLY A 136 -13.38 12.26 7.34
N THR A 137 -13.45 11.36 8.33
CA THR A 137 -13.15 11.63 9.75
C THR A 137 -12.02 10.76 10.27
N ARG A 138 -11.98 9.49 9.88
CA ARG A 138 -11.02 8.49 10.32
C ARG A 138 -10.47 7.74 9.12
N ARG A 139 -9.29 7.16 9.29
CA ARG A 139 -8.72 6.20 8.36
C ARG A 139 -8.53 4.86 9.08
N PHE A 140 -8.98 3.78 8.47
CA PHE A 140 -8.96 2.45 9.09
C PHE A 140 -8.76 1.34 8.06
N LEU A 141 -8.39 0.15 8.52
CA LEU A 141 -8.13 -1.00 7.66
C LEU A 141 -9.42 -1.61 7.13
N VAL A 142 -9.40 -1.95 5.85
CA VAL A 142 -10.43 -2.72 5.15
C VAL A 142 -9.79 -3.82 4.31
N ASP A 143 -10.52 -4.89 4.03
CA ASP A 143 -10.06 -5.91 3.08
C ASP A 143 -10.12 -5.44 1.62
N GLY A 144 -9.72 -6.32 0.68
CA GLY A 144 -9.78 -6.08 -0.76
C GLY A 144 -11.18 -5.67 -1.26
N GLY A 145 -12.25 -6.09 -0.58
CA GLY A 145 -13.64 -5.76 -0.84
C GLY A 145 -14.16 -4.49 -0.15
N ASN A 146 -13.30 -3.73 0.54
CA ASN A 146 -13.66 -2.58 1.37
C ASN A 146 -14.49 -2.92 2.63
N GLN A 147 -14.47 -4.17 3.11
CA GLN A 147 -15.11 -4.51 4.39
C GLN A 147 -14.15 -4.21 5.55
N THR A 148 -14.66 -3.53 6.58
CA THR A 148 -13.90 -3.06 7.75
C THR A 148 -13.26 -4.19 8.53
N LEU A 149 -12.03 -3.95 8.98
CA LEU A 149 -11.25 -4.89 9.76
C LEU A 149 -11.10 -4.48 11.22
N TYR A 150 -11.16 -5.48 12.08
CA TYR A 150 -11.15 -5.36 13.53
C TYR A 150 -10.12 -6.31 14.14
N THR A 151 -9.72 -6.01 15.37
CA THR A 151 -8.92 -6.90 16.23
C THR A 151 -9.72 -7.33 17.45
N PHE A 152 -9.29 -8.43 18.07
CA PHE A 152 -9.92 -9.01 19.25
C PHE A 152 -8.96 -9.05 20.44
N ASP A 153 -9.35 -8.47 21.57
CA ASP A 153 -8.49 -8.38 22.76
C ASP A 153 -8.09 -9.72 23.37
N LYS A 154 -8.90 -10.77 23.13
CA LYS A 154 -8.61 -12.10 23.70
C LYS A 154 -7.63 -12.91 22.86
N ASP A 155 -7.29 -12.44 21.67
CA ASP A 155 -6.28 -13.09 20.84
C ASP A 155 -4.88 -12.86 21.43
N SER A 156 -4.01 -13.84 21.20
CA SER A 156 -2.58 -13.71 21.47
C SER A 156 -1.84 -13.29 20.19
N THR A 157 -0.56 -12.92 20.33
CA THR A 157 0.25 -12.54 19.16
C THR A 157 0.29 -13.67 18.13
N ASN A 158 -0.15 -13.36 16.90
CA ASN A 158 -0.30 -14.27 15.78
C ASN A 158 -1.12 -15.53 16.12
N GLN A 159 -2.07 -15.45 17.04
CA GLN A 159 -2.91 -16.59 17.41
C GLN A 159 -4.33 -16.16 17.77
N SER A 160 -5.28 -16.64 16.97
CA SER A 160 -6.71 -16.45 17.21
C SER A 160 -7.21 -17.40 18.30
N VAL A 161 -8.12 -16.94 19.16
CA VAL A 161 -8.98 -17.80 20.00
C VAL A 161 -10.45 -17.79 19.50
N CYS A 162 -10.71 -17.10 18.39
CA CYS A 162 -12.03 -16.95 17.80
C CYS A 162 -12.30 -18.10 16.80
N TYR A 163 -12.99 -19.13 17.28
CA TYR A 163 -13.42 -20.31 16.51
C TYR A 163 -14.90 -20.64 16.78
N GLY A 164 -15.52 -21.46 15.93
CA GLY A 164 -16.92 -21.88 16.08
C GLY A 164 -17.90 -20.71 15.96
N ASP A 165 -18.80 -20.53 16.93
CA ASP A 165 -19.78 -19.43 16.89
C ASP A 165 -19.12 -18.03 16.86
N CYS A 166 -17.87 -17.92 17.32
CA CYS A 166 -17.15 -16.66 17.27
C CYS A 166 -16.88 -16.23 15.83
N GLU A 167 -16.29 -17.10 15.01
CA GLU A 167 -15.90 -16.80 13.62
C GLU A 167 -17.10 -16.67 12.67
N VAL A 168 -18.27 -17.20 13.05
CA VAL A 168 -19.53 -16.92 12.33
C VAL A 168 -19.93 -15.45 12.45
N LYS A 169 -19.74 -14.85 13.63
CA LYS A 169 -20.04 -13.43 13.87
C LYS A 169 -18.87 -12.53 13.50
N TRP A 170 -17.65 -13.03 13.62
CA TRP A 170 -16.42 -12.36 13.32
C TRP A 170 -15.63 -13.13 12.28
N PRO A 171 -16.06 -13.15 11.00
CA PRO A 171 -15.35 -13.88 9.96
C PRO A 171 -13.88 -13.45 9.87
N PRO A 172 -12.91 -14.39 9.95
CA PRO A 172 -11.51 -14.08 9.75
C PRO A 172 -11.27 -13.41 8.40
N ALA A 173 -10.38 -12.41 8.37
CA ALA A 173 -9.90 -11.83 7.13
C ALA A 173 -8.82 -12.76 6.53
N TYR A 174 -9.27 -13.73 5.73
CA TYR A 174 -8.39 -14.70 5.10
C TYR A 174 -7.47 -14.06 4.06
N VAL A 175 -6.28 -14.65 3.90
CA VAL A 175 -5.35 -14.36 2.81
C VAL A 175 -5.92 -14.96 1.52
N ASP A 176 -5.87 -14.18 0.44
CA ASP A 176 -6.40 -14.59 -0.87
C ASP A 176 -5.70 -15.85 -1.39
N SER A 177 -6.44 -16.75 -2.04
CA SER A 177 -5.91 -18.05 -2.48
C SER A 177 -4.72 -17.88 -3.44
N GLU A 178 -4.78 -16.88 -4.33
CA GLU A 178 -3.70 -16.54 -5.25
C GLU A 178 -2.37 -16.23 -4.54
N LEU A 179 -2.42 -15.64 -3.34
CA LEU A 179 -1.22 -15.40 -2.53
C LEU A 179 -0.78 -16.67 -1.80
N THR A 180 -1.71 -17.48 -1.30
CA THR A 180 -1.36 -18.75 -0.67
C THR A 180 -0.70 -19.72 -1.66
N GLU A 181 -1.11 -19.70 -2.93
CA GLU A 181 -0.53 -20.51 -4.02
C GLU A 181 0.91 -20.10 -4.36
N LYS A 182 1.29 -18.84 -4.12
CA LYS A 182 2.69 -18.38 -4.25
C LYS A 182 3.60 -18.92 -3.14
N GLY A 183 3.04 -19.51 -2.08
CA GLY A 183 3.76 -19.84 -0.84
C GLY A 183 3.85 -18.64 0.09
N ILE A 184 3.33 -18.77 1.31
CA ILE A 184 3.25 -17.71 2.31
C ILE A 184 4.64 -17.15 2.66
N GLU A 185 5.65 -18.02 2.68
CA GLU A 185 7.04 -17.69 2.93
C GLU A 185 7.68 -16.82 1.83
N ASN A 186 7.07 -16.77 0.64
CA ASN A 186 7.53 -15.97 -0.48
C ASN A 186 6.85 -14.59 -0.54
N LEU A 187 5.88 -14.33 0.34
CA LEU A 187 5.18 -13.05 0.39
C LEU A 187 6.07 -11.99 1.01
N LYS A 188 6.13 -10.83 0.36
CA LYS A 188 6.70 -9.63 0.95
C LYS A 188 5.65 -8.96 1.82
N LEU A 189 5.85 -8.99 3.13
CA LEU A 189 4.96 -8.39 4.12
C LEU A 189 5.70 -7.27 4.85
N THR A 190 5.12 -6.07 4.87
CA THR A 190 5.76 -4.86 5.44
C THR A 190 4.76 -4.03 6.22
N GLY A 191 5.21 -2.98 6.92
CA GLY A 191 4.35 -2.05 7.65
C GLY A 191 3.36 -2.73 8.62
N GLY A 192 3.90 -3.51 9.55
CA GLY A 192 3.12 -4.16 10.61
C GLY A 192 2.25 -5.35 10.15
N PHE A 193 2.08 -5.56 8.85
CA PHE A 193 1.29 -6.68 8.34
C PHE A 193 2.02 -8.01 8.48
N GLY A 194 1.24 -9.04 8.78
CA GLY A 194 1.69 -10.42 8.85
C GLY A 194 0.57 -11.38 8.49
N VAL A 195 0.84 -12.67 8.65
CA VAL A 195 -0.16 -13.72 8.51
C VAL A 195 -0.01 -14.73 9.64
N THR A 196 -1.10 -15.38 10.01
CA THR A 196 -1.09 -16.52 10.92
C THR A 196 -1.85 -17.70 10.32
N GLN A 197 -1.32 -18.91 10.53
CA GLN A 197 -1.98 -20.13 10.11
C GLN A 197 -3.03 -20.51 11.16
N ARG A 198 -4.24 -20.84 10.69
CA ARG A 198 -5.34 -21.33 11.53
C ARG A 198 -5.35 -22.86 11.59
N SER A 199 -6.15 -23.42 12.49
CA SER A 199 -6.25 -24.87 12.73
C SER A 199 -6.78 -25.68 11.55
N ASP A 200 -7.46 -25.02 10.61
CA ASP A 200 -7.96 -25.60 9.36
C ASP A 200 -6.97 -25.45 8.19
N ASN A 201 -5.75 -25.01 8.46
CA ASN A 201 -4.67 -24.70 7.51
C ASN A 201 -4.92 -23.47 6.62
N SER A 202 -6.00 -22.72 6.82
CA SER A 202 -6.16 -21.42 6.18
C SER A 202 -5.19 -20.38 6.79
N TYR A 203 -4.92 -19.31 6.05
CA TYR A 203 -4.11 -18.19 6.54
C TYR A 203 -4.98 -16.96 6.75
N GLN A 204 -4.79 -16.29 7.87
CA GLN A 204 -5.48 -15.07 8.26
C GLN A 204 -4.50 -13.90 8.31
N TRP A 205 -4.89 -12.75 7.79
CA TRP A 205 -4.13 -11.52 7.91
C TRP A 205 -3.98 -11.09 9.37
N THR A 206 -2.81 -10.59 9.72
CA THR A 206 -2.54 -9.92 11.00
C THR A 206 -2.04 -8.51 10.78
N PHE A 207 -2.29 -7.62 11.73
CA PHE A 207 -1.67 -6.29 11.81
C PHE A 207 -1.10 -6.10 13.21
N GLU A 208 0.18 -5.75 13.29
CA GLU A 208 0.95 -5.68 14.54
C GLU A 208 0.81 -6.95 15.40
N GLY A 209 0.78 -8.10 14.72
CA GLY A 209 0.61 -9.40 15.35
C GLY A 209 -0.81 -9.72 15.84
N LYS A 210 -1.81 -8.86 15.64
CA LYS A 210 -3.21 -9.13 15.98
C LYS A 210 -3.96 -9.71 14.77
N PRO A 211 -4.64 -10.86 14.90
CA PRO A 211 -5.49 -11.39 13.82
C PRO A 211 -6.62 -10.42 13.43
N LEU A 212 -6.86 -10.29 12.14
CA LEU A 212 -7.86 -9.37 11.57
C LEU A 212 -9.16 -10.09 11.25
N TYR A 213 -10.28 -9.47 11.59
CA TYR A 213 -11.62 -10.00 11.39
C TYR A 213 -12.54 -8.99 10.74
N ARG A 214 -13.58 -9.47 10.09
CA ARG A 214 -14.73 -8.69 9.63
C ARG A 214 -15.87 -8.86 10.61
N TRP A 215 -16.86 -7.98 10.54
CA TRP A 215 -18.06 -8.06 11.38
C TRP A 215 -19.27 -8.42 10.54
N PHE A 216 -20.00 -9.46 10.93
CA PHE A 216 -21.09 -10.01 10.11
C PHE A 216 -22.27 -9.05 9.84
N LYS A 217 -22.39 -7.95 10.60
CA LYS A 217 -23.43 -6.93 10.39
C LYS A 217 -22.98 -5.77 9.50
N ASP A 218 -21.68 -5.65 9.20
CA ASP A 218 -21.20 -4.63 8.27
C ASP A 218 -21.49 -5.11 6.84
N GLN A 219 -22.37 -4.38 6.15
CA GLN A 219 -22.86 -4.77 4.82
C GLN A 219 -22.36 -3.85 3.71
N ASN A 220 -22.05 -2.61 4.06
CA ASN A 220 -21.58 -1.60 3.12
C ASN A 220 -20.10 -1.27 3.36
N PRO A 221 -19.38 -0.86 2.30
CA PRO A 221 -18.03 -0.33 2.43
C PRO A 221 -17.94 0.77 3.48
N GLY A 222 -17.05 0.57 4.46
CA GLY A 222 -16.81 1.53 5.54
C GLY A 222 -17.80 1.48 6.70
N ASP A 223 -18.75 0.53 6.74
CA ASP A 223 -19.53 0.27 7.96
C ASP A 223 -18.56 -0.08 9.10
N THR A 224 -18.73 0.54 10.28
CA THR A 224 -17.84 0.34 11.45
C THR A 224 -18.60 -0.19 12.68
N SER A 225 -19.71 -0.90 12.48
CA SER A 225 -20.65 -1.26 13.56
C SER A 225 -20.15 -2.34 14.51
N GLY A 226 -18.99 -2.96 14.20
CA GLY A 226 -18.31 -3.91 15.07
C GLY A 226 -17.47 -3.23 16.15
N ASP A 227 -17.15 -1.95 16.00
CA ASP A 227 -16.27 -1.27 16.94
C ASP A 227 -16.87 -1.20 18.35
N GLY A 228 -16.10 -1.55 19.37
CA GLY A 228 -16.52 -1.56 20.76
C GLY A 228 -17.51 -2.67 21.13
N VAL A 229 -17.82 -3.63 20.24
CA VAL A 229 -18.71 -4.75 20.59
C VAL A 229 -18.16 -5.48 21.82
N LYS A 230 -18.98 -5.54 22.89
CA LYS A 230 -18.60 -6.11 24.20
C LYS A 230 -17.30 -5.52 24.80
N ASN A 231 -16.87 -4.33 24.37
CA ASN A 231 -15.64 -3.66 24.78
C ASN A 231 -14.36 -4.48 24.55
N VAL A 232 -14.36 -5.43 23.61
CA VAL A 232 -13.20 -6.30 23.32
C VAL A 232 -12.86 -6.40 21.84
N TRP A 233 -13.63 -5.72 20.99
CA TRP A 233 -13.45 -5.67 19.53
C TRP A 233 -13.16 -4.24 19.14
N HIS A 234 -12.09 -4.03 18.39
CA HIS A 234 -11.59 -2.69 18.09
C HIS A 234 -11.33 -2.52 16.60
N LEU A 235 -11.83 -1.41 16.05
CA LEU A 235 -11.50 -0.94 14.71
C LEU A 235 -9.99 -0.71 14.59
N VAL A 236 -9.38 -1.16 13.51
CA VAL A 236 -7.95 -0.89 13.26
C VAL A 236 -7.77 0.43 12.55
N THR A 237 -7.51 1.50 13.31
CA THR A 237 -7.30 2.85 12.78
C THR A 237 -5.84 3.13 12.46
N GLN A 238 -5.59 3.98 11.46
CA GLN A 238 -4.29 4.62 11.24
C GLN A 238 -4.10 5.85 12.13
#